data_AF-A0A8H7SQK4-F1
#
_entry.id   AF-A0A8H7SQK4-F1
#
_cell.length_a   1.000
_cell.length_b   1.000
_cell.length_c   1.000
_cell.angle_alpha   90.00
_cell.angle_beta   90.00
_cell.angle_gamma   90.00
#
_symmetry.space_group_name_H-M   'P 1'
#
loop_
_entity.id
_entity.type
_entity.pdbx_description
1 polymer ?
#
loop_
_entity_poly.entity_id
_entity_poly.type
_entity_poly.pdbx_seq_one_letter_code
_entity_poly.pdbx_strand_id
1 'polypeptide(L)'
;MGAYKYLEELARKKQSDVSRFLLRVRCWEFRQLNVITRASRPSRPDKARRLGYKAKQGFVIYRIRVRRGGRKRPVHKGATFGKPVNEGVNQLKYQRSLRSTAEERVGRKCANLRVLNSYWVNQDATYKYFEIILVDPSHKAIRRDAHINWIANPVHKRREARGLTAIGRKSRGHGKGHRFNNTKGSGRRATWKRRNTLSLRRYLPKLETIEITLFPNGVAEIAHNRPKRYNALSPQSYKDWLSAIQWAAKCDDVKVAVLTGRGKFYTSGQELQLPDMEQDNLEEEMERRRQTTTDVVSEMIAFPKVLIGAVNGPAIGFGATTLALCDVVYCVPEATFSTPFMKLAFCAEGCSSLLFPRIMGPSKANEMLLLGRSFSSSEMVDCGFVSRTLPTDSFREDILKIAGNAAQFSAEALKVTKDLIKGVDRELLEKVNQEEMRMLGKRMGSSDSVESIMRFLGFITALVATVSAQVVNNASAVGPVAVPTSAAVVVPTPSAVSACAVQSTFELCLHNEDNYIKTCQEQDFACLCRWNKEKLTCWNNCPNDEGFPRQEGLVARVCSMPGANVSIAPWTSTVASTSTPIVQTSIVATSASTATTTPTNTHSAASALAVSQGALLIIGSFVAYVLF
;
A
#
# COMPACT_ATOMS: atom_id res chain seq x y z
N MET A 1 19.59 20.43 -12.40
CA MET A 1 20.10 19.10 -11.94
C MET A 1 21.63 19.09 -12.01
N GLY A 2 22.33 18.37 -11.13
CA GLY A 2 23.81 18.32 -11.14
C GLY A 2 24.41 17.49 -12.29
N ALA A 3 25.57 17.91 -12.82
CA ALA A 3 26.21 17.33 -14.01
C ALA A 3 26.39 15.79 -13.98
N TYR A 4 26.72 15.21 -12.83
CA TYR A 4 26.87 13.75 -12.71
C TYR A 4 25.56 12.97 -12.92
N LYS A 5 24.38 13.59 -12.72
CA LYS A 5 23.07 12.97 -12.99
C LYS A 5 22.82 12.88 -14.50
N TYR A 6 23.15 13.92 -15.27
CA TYR A 6 23.10 13.88 -16.74
C TYR A 6 24.06 12.83 -17.33
N LEU A 7 25.30 12.72 -16.81
CA LEU A 7 26.25 11.68 -17.22
C LEU A 7 25.76 10.26 -16.90
N GLU A 8 24.98 10.08 -15.83
CA GLU A 8 24.32 8.80 -15.55
C GLU A 8 23.17 8.52 -16.54
N GLU A 9 22.28 9.48 -16.79
CA GLU A 9 21.13 9.28 -17.69
C GLU A 9 21.56 9.00 -19.13
N LEU A 10 22.55 9.72 -19.65
CA LEU A 10 23.15 9.43 -20.96
C LEU A 10 23.71 7.99 -20.99
N ALA A 11 24.33 7.55 -19.90
CA ALA A 11 24.86 6.20 -19.79
C ALA A 11 23.82 5.10 -19.43
N ARG A 12 22.58 5.48 -19.12
CA ARG A 12 21.39 4.61 -19.10
C ARG A 12 20.85 4.46 -20.53
N LYS A 13 20.56 5.58 -21.20
CA LYS A 13 20.13 5.66 -22.60
C LYS A 13 21.28 5.43 -23.60
N LYS A 14 21.99 4.29 -23.50
CA LYS A 14 23.17 3.95 -24.33
C LYS A 14 22.92 3.89 -25.85
N GLN A 15 21.65 3.77 -26.26
CA GLN A 15 21.24 3.80 -27.66
C GLN A 15 20.95 5.22 -28.17
N SER A 16 21.09 6.28 -27.35
CA SER A 16 21.06 7.65 -27.86
C SER A 16 22.26 7.91 -28.77
N ASP A 17 22.08 8.76 -29.78
CA ASP A 17 23.10 8.96 -30.82
C ASP A 17 24.36 9.64 -30.29
N VAL A 18 24.23 10.54 -29.32
CA VAL A 18 25.35 11.07 -28.53
C VAL A 18 26.14 9.93 -27.85
N SER A 19 25.45 8.94 -27.27
CA SER A 19 26.12 7.76 -26.69
C SER A 19 26.79 6.88 -27.74
N ARG A 20 26.11 6.63 -28.88
CA ARG A 20 26.63 5.84 -30.00
C ARG A 20 27.90 6.49 -30.58
N PHE A 21 27.87 7.80 -30.81
CA PHE A 21 29.00 8.61 -31.28
C PHE A 21 30.18 8.58 -30.30
N LEU A 22 29.95 8.91 -29.02
CA LEU A 22 31.00 8.89 -28.00
C LEU A 22 31.62 7.50 -27.81
N LEU A 23 30.83 6.42 -27.94
CA LEU A 23 31.35 5.05 -27.91
C LEU A 23 32.13 4.71 -29.19
N ARG A 24 31.73 5.20 -30.37
CA ARG A 24 32.47 5.02 -31.63
C ARG A 24 33.85 5.68 -31.55
N VAL A 25 33.91 6.97 -31.21
CA VAL A 25 35.16 7.76 -31.07
C VAL A 25 36.09 7.14 -30.03
N ARG A 26 35.59 6.86 -28.83
CA ARG A 26 36.38 6.18 -27.78
C ARG A 26 36.83 4.78 -28.18
N CYS A 27 36.14 4.08 -29.08
CA CYS A 27 36.57 2.75 -29.49
C CYS A 27 37.73 2.81 -30.49
N TRP A 28 37.75 3.83 -31.36
CA TRP A 28 38.89 4.13 -32.21
C TRP A 28 40.11 4.50 -31.35
N GLU A 29 39.97 5.43 -30.39
CA GLU A 29 41.01 5.80 -29.42
C GLU A 29 41.58 4.56 -28.70
N PHE A 30 40.73 3.73 -28.11
CA PHE A 30 41.16 2.61 -27.27
C PHE A 30 41.79 1.43 -28.05
N ARG A 31 41.70 1.42 -29.39
CA ARG A 31 42.40 0.43 -30.24
C ARG A 31 43.87 0.75 -30.40
N GLN A 32 44.23 2.03 -30.52
CA GLN A 32 45.62 2.48 -30.63
C GLN A 32 46.37 2.32 -29.30
N LEU A 33 45.65 2.34 -28.17
CA LEU A 33 46.25 2.19 -26.86
C LEU A 33 46.73 0.76 -26.55
N ASN A 34 47.86 0.71 -25.84
CA ASN A 34 48.44 -0.51 -25.28
C ASN A 34 47.45 -1.31 -24.41
N VAL A 35 47.65 -2.64 -24.35
CA VAL A 35 46.69 -3.59 -23.73
C VAL A 35 46.31 -3.23 -22.29
N ILE A 36 47.26 -2.68 -21.52
CA ILE A 36 47.05 -2.09 -20.19
C ILE A 36 47.76 -0.74 -20.12
N THR A 37 46.97 0.34 -20.13
CA THR A 37 47.41 1.74 -20.23
C THR A 37 46.90 2.55 -19.04
N ARG A 38 47.70 3.47 -18.49
CA ARG A 38 47.28 4.39 -17.41
C ARG A 38 46.38 5.48 -17.99
N ALA A 39 45.25 5.75 -17.36
CA ALA A 39 44.39 6.88 -17.70
C ALA A 39 44.65 8.05 -16.75
N SER A 40 44.71 9.28 -17.28
CA SER A 40 44.90 10.51 -16.49
C SER A 40 43.65 10.88 -15.68
N ARG A 41 42.47 10.65 -16.25
CA ARG A 41 41.15 10.90 -15.63
C ARG A 41 40.17 9.75 -15.99
N PRO A 42 39.13 9.49 -15.17
CA PRO A 42 38.09 8.51 -15.49
C PRO A 42 37.30 8.91 -16.74
N SER A 43 37.07 7.97 -17.68
CA SER A 43 36.13 8.19 -18.81
C SER A 43 34.67 8.34 -18.37
N ARG A 44 34.40 7.95 -17.11
CA ARG A 44 33.10 8.00 -16.42
C ARG A 44 33.29 8.45 -14.97
N PRO A 45 33.43 9.76 -14.69
CA PRO A 45 33.61 10.25 -13.33
C PRO A 45 32.38 9.98 -12.45
N ASP A 46 31.18 9.97 -13.05
CA ASP A 46 29.90 9.56 -12.45
C ASP A 46 29.97 8.16 -11.81
N LYS A 47 30.64 7.22 -12.51
CA LYS A 47 30.71 5.82 -12.11
C LYS A 47 31.92 5.52 -11.26
N ALA A 48 33.04 6.21 -11.53
CA ALA A 48 34.24 6.14 -10.71
C ALA A 48 33.96 6.59 -9.27
N ARG A 49 33.37 7.77 -9.07
CA ARG A 49 33.09 8.32 -7.72
C ARG A 49 32.20 7.37 -6.91
N ARG A 50 31.14 6.83 -7.50
CA ARG A 50 30.23 5.83 -6.88
C ARG A 50 30.88 4.47 -6.56
N LEU A 51 32.10 4.24 -7.02
CA LEU A 51 32.89 3.03 -6.75
C LEU A 51 34.08 3.32 -5.81
N GLY A 52 34.13 4.51 -5.23
CA GLY A 52 35.11 4.94 -4.22
C GLY A 52 36.26 5.80 -4.75
N TYR A 53 36.28 6.19 -6.03
CA TYR A 53 37.31 7.10 -6.57
C TYR A 53 37.12 8.53 -6.02
N LYS A 54 38.10 9.03 -5.27
CA LYS A 54 38.26 10.46 -4.98
C LYS A 54 39.31 11.05 -5.93
N ALA A 55 39.08 12.26 -6.44
CA ALA A 55 40.02 12.95 -7.32
C ALA A 55 41.16 13.59 -6.50
N LYS A 56 42.08 12.76 -6.01
CA LYS A 56 43.25 13.17 -5.23
C LYS A 56 44.43 12.22 -5.41
N GLN A 57 45.60 12.61 -4.92
CA GLN A 57 46.82 11.79 -4.93
C GLN A 57 46.60 10.41 -4.28
N GLY A 58 47.30 9.40 -4.80
CA GLY A 58 47.18 8.00 -4.39
C GLY A 58 46.04 7.21 -5.04
N PHE A 59 45.11 7.85 -5.77
CA PHE A 59 44.21 7.15 -6.69
C PHE A 59 44.81 7.10 -8.10
N VAL A 60 44.72 5.93 -8.76
CA VAL A 60 45.20 5.73 -10.14
C VAL A 60 44.16 4.93 -10.93
N ILE A 61 43.94 5.28 -12.19
CA ILE A 61 43.04 4.52 -13.08
C ILE A 61 43.85 3.89 -14.20
N TYR A 62 43.56 2.62 -14.48
CA TYR A 62 44.13 1.89 -15.60
C TYR A 62 43.02 1.37 -16.51
N ARG A 63 43.18 1.62 -17.80
CA ARG A 63 42.31 1.13 -18.88
C ARG A 63 42.91 -0.17 -19.45
N ILE A 64 42.08 -1.18 -19.65
CA ILE A 64 42.50 -2.50 -20.18
C ILE A 64 41.50 -3.02 -21.20
N ARG A 65 42.03 -3.60 -22.30
CA ARG A 65 41.25 -4.35 -23.29
C ARG A 65 41.29 -5.85 -23.01
N VAL A 66 40.12 -6.49 -22.94
CA VAL A 66 39.96 -7.94 -22.71
C VAL A 66 39.16 -8.55 -23.86
N ARG A 67 39.72 -9.58 -24.52
CA ARG A 67 39.13 -10.19 -25.71
C ARG A 67 37.74 -10.80 -25.40
N ARG A 68 36.79 -10.62 -26.33
CA ARG A 68 35.44 -11.17 -26.34
C ARG A 68 35.41 -12.59 -26.92
N GLY A 69 34.25 -13.23 -26.82
CA GLY A 69 34.02 -14.60 -27.30
C GLY A 69 34.33 -15.65 -26.24
N GLY A 70 33.91 -16.89 -26.51
CA GLY A 70 34.44 -18.06 -25.81
C GLY A 70 35.85 -18.37 -26.31
N ARG A 71 36.69 -18.96 -25.46
CA ARG A 71 37.88 -19.66 -25.95
C ARG A 71 37.41 -21.02 -26.44
N LYS A 72 37.74 -21.43 -27.67
CA LYS A 72 37.65 -22.85 -28.03
C LYS A 72 38.56 -23.61 -27.06
N ARG A 73 38.04 -24.63 -26.40
CA ARG A 73 38.86 -25.61 -25.68
C ARG A 73 39.50 -26.47 -26.77
N PRO A 74 40.82 -26.71 -26.77
CA PRO A 74 41.39 -27.70 -27.69
C PRO A 74 40.72 -29.05 -27.42
N VAL A 75 40.22 -29.67 -28.47
CA VAL A 75 39.77 -31.07 -28.45
C VAL A 75 41.02 -31.93 -28.53
N HIS A 76 41.06 -33.09 -27.86
CA HIS A 76 42.27 -33.93 -27.87
C HIS A 76 42.65 -34.40 -29.28
N LYS A 77 41.67 -34.51 -30.19
CA LYS A 77 41.84 -34.87 -31.62
C LYS A 77 41.97 -33.65 -32.56
N GLY A 78 42.21 -32.46 -32.03
CA GLY A 78 42.34 -31.20 -32.81
C GLY A 78 41.02 -30.63 -33.33
N ALA A 79 40.17 -31.46 -33.94
CA ALA A 79 38.84 -31.11 -34.47
C ALA A 79 37.69 -31.73 -33.64
N THR A 80 36.49 -31.19 -33.80
CA THR A 80 35.23 -31.82 -33.35
C THR A 80 34.56 -32.54 -34.52
N PHE A 81 34.35 -33.85 -34.40
CA PHE A 81 33.66 -34.68 -35.40
C PHE A 81 32.17 -34.81 -35.08
N GLY A 82 31.50 -33.67 -34.86
CA GLY A 82 30.08 -33.62 -34.53
C GLY A 82 29.66 -32.32 -33.83
N LYS A 83 28.48 -32.36 -33.20
CA LYS A 83 28.02 -31.27 -32.31
C LYS A 83 28.90 -31.28 -31.04
N PRO A 84 29.62 -30.19 -30.68
CA PRO A 84 30.62 -30.24 -29.61
C PRO A 84 30.11 -30.68 -28.22
N VAL A 85 28.80 -30.54 -27.95
CA VAL A 85 28.16 -31.04 -26.73
C VAL A 85 28.23 -32.58 -26.59
N ASN A 86 28.15 -33.31 -27.71
CA ASN A 86 28.24 -34.77 -27.77
C ASN A 86 29.67 -35.24 -27.42
N GLU A 87 30.69 -34.45 -27.78
CA GLU A 87 32.10 -34.67 -27.43
C GLU A 87 32.47 -34.10 -26.04
N GLY A 88 31.47 -33.91 -25.17
CA GLY A 88 31.67 -33.40 -23.80
C GLY A 88 32.02 -31.90 -23.70
N VAL A 89 32.09 -31.15 -24.80
CA VAL A 89 32.47 -29.73 -24.85
C VAL A 89 31.29 -28.81 -24.48
N ASN A 90 30.62 -29.15 -23.38
CA ASN A 90 29.32 -28.61 -22.97
C ASN A 90 29.31 -27.10 -22.61
N GLN A 91 30.44 -26.50 -22.22
CA GLN A 91 30.47 -25.06 -21.87
C GLN A 91 31.84 -24.37 -22.09
N LEU A 92 32.03 -23.76 -23.26
CA LEU A 92 33.21 -22.92 -23.59
C LEU A 92 33.24 -21.51 -22.95
N LYS A 93 32.34 -21.25 -21.98
CA LYS A 93 32.20 -19.93 -21.33
C LYS A 93 33.10 -19.85 -20.09
N TYR A 94 34.08 -18.95 -20.14
CA TYR A 94 35.08 -18.74 -19.08
C TYR A 94 34.43 -18.55 -17.70
N GLN A 95 34.95 -19.23 -16.68
CA GLN A 95 34.32 -19.32 -15.34
C GLN A 95 34.25 -17.97 -14.61
N ARG A 96 35.20 -17.05 -14.88
CA ARG A 96 35.23 -15.70 -14.31
C ARG A 96 34.68 -14.70 -15.31
N SER A 97 34.03 -13.63 -14.85
CA SER A 97 33.64 -12.54 -15.75
C SER A 97 34.88 -11.85 -16.36
N LEU A 98 34.79 -11.41 -17.62
CA LEU A 98 35.89 -10.68 -18.30
C LEU A 98 36.39 -9.45 -17.50
N ARG A 99 35.52 -8.87 -16.67
CA ARG A 99 35.84 -7.76 -15.76
C ARG A 99 36.62 -8.20 -14.51
N SER A 100 36.37 -9.39 -13.97
CA SER A 100 37.27 -10.00 -12.97
C SER A 100 38.64 -10.27 -13.58
N THR A 101 38.68 -10.81 -14.81
CA THR A 101 39.92 -11.01 -15.57
C THR A 101 40.65 -9.69 -15.82
N ALA A 102 39.92 -8.59 -15.99
CA ALA A 102 40.49 -7.25 -16.14
C ALA A 102 41.19 -6.80 -14.84
N GLU A 103 40.51 -6.90 -13.69
CA GLU A 103 41.07 -6.60 -12.36
C GLU A 103 42.29 -7.47 -12.04
N GLU A 104 42.23 -8.78 -12.30
CA GLU A 104 43.33 -9.73 -12.06
C GLU A 104 44.55 -9.54 -12.98
N ARG A 105 44.36 -8.94 -14.16
CA ARG A 105 45.46 -8.58 -15.09
C ARG A 105 46.12 -7.27 -14.70
N VAL A 106 45.32 -6.24 -14.41
CA VAL A 106 45.84 -4.93 -13.98
C VAL A 106 46.48 -5.04 -12.59
N GLY A 107 45.86 -5.75 -11.65
CA GLY A 107 46.44 -6.02 -10.34
C GLY A 107 47.79 -6.73 -10.43
N ARG A 108 47.95 -7.71 -11.34
CA ARG A 108 49.25 -8.35 -11.60
C ARG A 108 50.30 -7.37 -12.11
N LYS A 109 50.00 -6.57 -13.14
CA LYS A 109 50.92 -5.53 -13.67
C LYS A 109 51.27 -4.46 -12.62
N CYS A 110 50.32 -4.09 -11.75
CA CYS A 110 50.47 -3.04 -10.75
C CYS A 110 50.57 -3.61 -9.33
N ALA A 111 51.51 -4.54 -9.10
CA ALA A 111 51.60 -5.37 -7.90
C ALA A 111 51.64 -4.59 -6.55
N ASN A 112 52.25 -3.41 -6.54
CA ASN A 112 52.38 -2.58 -5.33
C ASN A 112 51.07 -1.87 -4.97
N LEU A 113 50.23 -1.57 -5.96
CA LEU A 113 48.91 -0.94 -5.76
C LEU A 113 47.86 -1.95 -5.26
N ARG A 114 46.67 -1.46 -4.93
CA ARG A 114 45.51 -2.26 -4.53
C ARG A 114 44.33 -1.97 -5.46
N VAL A 115 43.75 -2.99 -6.06
CA VAL A 115 42.52 -2.84 -6.88
C VAL A 115 41.35 -2.54 -5.96
N LEU A 116 40.75 -1.35 -6.12
CA LEU A 116 39.53 -0.96 -5.42
C LEU A 116 38.30 -1.52 -6.17
N ASN A 117 38.07 -1.09 -7.42
CA ASN A 117 36.88 -1.46 -8.18
C ASN A 117 36.99 -1.28 -9.71
N SER A 118 36.36 -2.23 -10.42
CA SER A 118 35.95 -2.21 -11.84
C SER A 118 34.90 -1.19 -12.32
N TYR A 119 34.97 -0.69 -13.56
CA TYR A 119 33.77 -0.46 -14.38
C TYR A 119 34.01 -0.70 -15.89
N TRP A 120 32.91 -0.87 -16.63
CA TRP A 120 32.92 -0.98 -18.10
C TRP A 120 32.84 0.41 -18.74
N VAL A 121 33.61 0.61 -19.80
CA VAL A 121 33.66 1.88 -20.54
C VAL A 121 33.18 1.70 -21.98
N ASN A 122 33.68 0.70 -22.70
CA ASN A 122 33.41 0.54 -24.13
C ASN A 122 33.51 -0.93 -24.62
N GLN A 123 33.06 -1.23 -25.84
CA GLN A 123 33.25 -2.54 -26.49
C GLN A 123 33.18 -2.42 -28.03
N ASP A 124 33.96 -3.24 -28.74
CA ASP A 124 33.74 -3.56 -30.15
C ASP A 124 33.47 -5.06 -30.31
N ALA A 125 33.55 -5.61 -31.52
CA ALA A 125 33.39 -7.04 -31.78
C ALA A 125 34.42 -7.90 -31.01
N THR A 126 35.68 -7.45 -30.96
CA THR A 126 36.84 -8.24 -30.52
C THR A 126 37.17 -8.04 -29.04
N TYR A 127 36.90 -6.87 -28.46
CA TYR A 127 37.33 -6.49 -27.11
C TYR A 127 36.22 -5.84 -26.28
N LYS A 128 36.33 -5.95 -24.95
CA LYS A 128 35.67 -5.06 -23.98
C LYS A 128 36.73 -4.27 -23.23
N TYR A 129 36.46 -2.99 -23.05
CA TYR A 129 37.32 -2.02 -22.42
C TYR A 129 36.79 -1.70 -21.02
N PHE A 130 37.63 -1.86 -20.02
CA PHE A 130 37.33 -1.62 -18.61
C PHE A 130 38.31 -0.60 -18.04
N GLU A 131 37.83 0.24 -17.12
CA GLU A 131 38.67 1.10 -16.29
C GLU A 131 38.65 0.56 -14.86
N ILE A 132 39.83 0.30 -14.33
CA ILE A 132 40.08 -0.28 -13.01
C ILE A 132 40.60 0.85 -12.13
N ILE A 133 39.91 1.11 -11.04
CA ILE A 133 40.38 2.02 -9.99
C ILE A 133 41.35 1.25 -9.11
N LEU A 134 42.58 1.76 -9.00
CA LEU A 134 43.57 1.32 -8.03
C LEU A 134 43.87 2.43 -7.02
N VAL A 135 44.36 2.01 -5.87
CA VAL A 135 44.79 2.87 -4.77
C VAL A 135 46.22 2.48 -4.38
N ASP A 136 47.06 3.47 -4.14
CA ASP A 136 48.39 3.30 -3.56
C ASP A 136 48.29 3.20 -2.02
N PRO A 137 48.64 2.04 -1.41
CA PRO A 137 48.57 1.85 0.04
C PRO A 137 49.69 2.58 0.81
N SER A 138 50.76 2.99 0.13
CA SER A 138 51.90 3.69 0.72
C SER A 138 51.69 5.21 0.78
N HIS A 139 50.84 5.75 -0.10
CA HIS A 139 50.66 7.19 -0.23
C HIS A 139 50.06 7.86 1.02
N LYS A 140 50.71 8.90 1.55
CA LYS A 140 50.30 9.61 2.78
C LYS A 140 48.82 10.06 2.74
N ALA A 141 48.37 10.60 1.60
CA ALA A 141 46.98 11.05 1.40
C ALA A 141 45.92 9.91 1.33
N ILE A 142 46.33 8.64 1.25
CA ILE A 142 45.44 7.48 1.38
C ILE A 142 45.44 6.98 2.83
N ARG A 143 46.62 6.84 3.44
CA ARG A 143 46.76 6.38 4.83
C ARG A 143 46.04 7.28 5.85
N ARG A 144 45.96 8.59 5.58
CA ARG A 144 45.27 9.59 6.41
C ARG A 144 43.75 9.73 6.16
N ASP A 145 43.16 9.08 5.16
CA ASP A 145 41.72 9.22 4.84
C ASP A 145 40.91 8.03 5.35
N ALA A 146 40.15 8.25 6.43
CA ALA A 146 39.34 7.24 7.10
C ALA A 146 38.36 6.47 6.19
N HIS A 147 37.94 7.03 5.05
CA HIS A 147 37.05 6.34 4.11
C HIS A 147 37.77 5.28 3.24
N ILE A 148 39.11 5.30 3.17
CA ILE A 148 39.89 4.45 2.26
C ILE A 148 41.16 3.83 2.87
N ASN A 149 41.68 4.36 3.98
CA ASN A 149 42.90 3.89 4.66
C ASN A 149 42.90 2.37 4.92
N TRP A 150 41.74 1.77 5.22
CA TRP A 150 41.53 0.33 5.35
C TRP A 150 42.15 -0.48 4.21
N ILE A 151 42.16 0.01 2.96
CA ILE A 151 42.72 -0.73 1.81
C ILE A 151 44.25 -0.89 1.89
N ALA A 152 44.93 -0.12 2.74
CA ALA A 152 46.35 -0.24 2.99
C ALA A 152 46.72 -1.45 3.86
N ASN A 153 45.77 -2.00 4.64
CA ASN A 153 46.04 -3.11 5.56
C ASN A 153 46.55 -4.35 4.79
N PRO A 154 47.56 -5.10 5.30
CA PRO A 154 48.17 -6.22 4.59
C PRO A 154 47.16 -7.28 4.11
N VAL A 155 46.09 -7.49 4.88
CA VAL A 155 44.95 -8.38 4.58
C VAL A 155 44.22 -8.06 3.26
N HIS A 156 44.51 -6.93 2.60
CA HIS A 156 43.97 -6.56 1.27
C HIS A 156 44.98 -6.67 0.11
N LYS A 157 46.23 -7.11 0.34
CA LYS A 157 47.19 -7.51 -0.71
C LYS A 157 46.56 -8.58 -1.61
N ARG A 158 46.64 -8.45 -2.95
CA ARG A 158 46.02 -9.40 -3.91
C ARG A 158 44.51 -9.65 -3.71
N ARG A 159 43.75 -8.65 -3.25
CA ARG A 159 42.29 -8.78 -3.02
C ARG A 159 41.49 -9.11 -4.29
N GLU A 160 41.98 -8.70 -5.45
CA GLU A 160 41.43 -9.02 -6.77
C GLU A 160 41.54 -10.52 -7.09
N ALA A 161 42.73 -11.11 -6.90
CA ALA A 161 42.96 -12.54 -7.14
C ALA A 161 42.14 -13.43 -6.20
N ARG A 162 41.94 -12.99 -4.94
CA ARG A 162 41.06 -13.64 -3.96
C ARG A 162 39.56 -13.36 -4.19
N GLY A 163 39.19 -12.54 -5.17
CA GLY A 163 37.80 -12.22 -5.48
C GLY A 163 37.07 -11.38 -4.42
N LEU A 164 37.80 -10.54 -3.66
CA LEU A 164 37.27 -9.66 -2.61
C LEU A 164 36.89 -8.25 -3.11
N THR A 165 36.89 -8.03 -4.43
CA THR A 165 36.35 -6.82 -5.10
C THR A 165 34.85 -6.97 -5.38
N ALA A 166 34.16 -5.88 -5.74
CA ALA A 166 32.71 -5.93 -5.97
C ALA A 166 32.28 -6.80 -7.16
N ILE A 167 33.17 -7.06 -8.14
CA ILE A 167 32.91 -8.03 -9.21
C ILE A 167 33.36 -9.43 -8.83
N GLY A 168 34.47 -9.58 -8.09
CA GLY A 168 34.95 -10.86 -7.57
C GLY A 168 33.89 -11.54 -6.70
N ARG A 169 33.35 -10.83 -5.71
CA ARG A 169 32.26 -11.33 -4.84
C ARG A 169 31.01 -11.75 -5.65
N LYS A 170 30.70 -11.04 -6.75
CA LYS A 170 29.59 -11.36 -7.67
C LYS A 170 29.89 -12.52 -8.64
N SER A 171 31.15 -12.97 -8.72
CA SER A 171 31.61 -14.08 -9.56
C SER A 171 31.98 -15.34 -8.75
N ARG A 172 31.95 -15.28 -7.41
CA ARG A 172 32.06 -16.43 -6.50
C ARG A 172 30.74 -17.22 -6.47
N GLY A 173 30.53 -18.10 -7.46
CA GLY A 173 29.44 -19.07 -7.41
C GLY A 173 29.75 -20.19 -6.40
N HIS A 174 28.79 -20.52 -5.53
CA HIS A 174 28.99 -21.55 -4.49
C HIS A 174 28.78 -22.98 -5.03
N GLY A 175 29.76 -23.52 -5.75
CA GLY A 175 29.76 -24.94 -6.16
C GLY A 175 30.69 -25.27 -7.33
N LYS A 176 30.73 -26.56 -7.69
CA LYS A 176 31.48 -27.13 -8.84
C LYS A 176 30.49 -27.65 -9.89
N GLY A 177 30.90 -27.71 -11.17
CA GLY A 177 30.13 -28.36 -12.25
C GLY A 177 29.37 -27.44 -13.20
N HIS A 178 28.58 -28.04 -14.09
CA HIS A 178 27.84 -27.34 -15.16
C HIS A 178 26.82 -26.33 -14.58
N ARG A 179 26.57 -25.24 -15.31
CA ARG A 179 25.66 -24.11 -14.94
C ARG A 179 26.10 -23.26 -13.73
N PHE A 180 27.11 -23.63 -12.94
CA PHE A 180 27.54 -22.83 -11.77
C PHE A 180 28.07 -21.42 -12.10
N ASN A 181 28.65 -21.22 -13.28
CA ASN A 181 29.08 -19.89 -13.76
C ASN A 181 27.92 -18.85 -13.83
N ASN A 182 26.66 -19.30 -13.73
CA ASN A 182 25.47 -18.45 -13.69
C ASN A 182 25.00 -18.08 -12.27
N THR A 183 25.56 -18.65 -11.19
CA THR A 183 25.22 -18.28 -9.80
C THR A 183 26.05 -17.09 -9.33
N LYS A 184 25.37 -16.03 -8.88
CA LYS A 184 26.00 -14.74 -8.55
C LYS A 184 25.97 -14.53 -7.04
N GLY A 185 27.09 -14.85 -6.38
CA GLY A 185 27.29 -14.59 -4.94
C GLY A 185 26.25 -15.23 -4.03
N SER A 186 25.74 -16.41 -4.40
CA SER A 186 24.86 -17.26 -3.60
C SER A 186 24.71 -18.65 -4.24
N GLY A 187 24.10 -19.61 -3.54
CA GLY A 187 23.80 -20.95 -4.07
C GLY A 187 22.76 -20.97 -5.20
N ARG A 188 22.55 -22.16 -5.79
CA ARG A 188 21.64 -22.36 -6.95
C ARG A 188 20.19 -21.92 -6.64
N ARG A 189 19.61 -22.36 -5.51
CA ARG A 189 18.25 -21.98 -5.04
C ARG A 189 18.12 -20.46 -4.83
N ALA A 190 19.10 -19.83 -4.18
CA ALA A 190 19.09 -18.39 -3.93
C ALA A 190 19.31 -17.54 -5.20
N THR A 191 20.06 -18.03 -6.18
CA THR A 191 20.15 -17.37 -7.50
C THR A 191 18.88 -17.59 -8.33
N TRP A 192 18.22 -18.74 -8.23
CA TRP A 192 16.92 -19.00 -8.87
C TRP A 192 15.85 -18.06 -8.32
N LYS A 193 15.70 -17.97 -6.98
CA LYS A 193 14.83 -16.97 -6.33
C LYS A 193 15.16 -15.56 -6.84
N ARG A 194 16.43 -15.11 -6.79
CA ARG A 194 16.84 -13.77 -7.28
C ARG A 194 16.78 -13.56 -8.82
N ARG A 195 16.28 -14.52 -9.60
CA ARG A 195 15.98 -14.36 -11.04
C ARG A 195 14.49 -14.42 -11.33
N ASN A 196 13.75 -15.25 -10.61
CA ASN A 196 12.34 -15.53 -10.86
C ASN A 196 11.42 -14.77 -9.89
N THR A 197 11.92 -14.34 -8.72
CA THR A 197 11.25 -13.36 -7.86
C THR A 197 11.50 -11.96 -8.41
N LEU A 198 10.43 -11.31 -8.89
CA LEU A 198 10.44 -9.98 -9.48
C LEU A 198 10.64 -8.89 -8.40
N SER A 199 11.87 -8.60 -8.02
CA SER A 199 12.19 -7.61 -6.98
C SER A 199 12.06 -6.17 -7.49
N LEU A 200 10.83 -5.69 -7.62
CA LEU A 200 10.51 -4.28 -7.87
C LEU A 200 10.48 -3.51 -6.55
N ARG A 201 11.54 -2.75 -6.24
CA ARG A 201 11.58 -1.79 -5.11
C ARG A 201 10.63 -0.56 -5.27
N ARG A 202 9.69 -0.64 -6.19
CA ARG A 202 8.77 0.42 -6.62
C ARG A 202 7.33 -0.07 -6.82
N TYR A 203 7.07 -1.34 -6.53
CA TYR A 203 5.69 -1.80 -6.50
C TYR A 203 5.09 -1.36 -5.18
N LEU A 204 3.91 -0.74 -5.24
CA LEU A 204 3.02 -0.63 -4.08
C LEU A 204 2.72 -2.06 -3.62
N PRO A 205 2.82 -2.39 -2.32
CA PRO A 205 2.45 -3.72 -1.86
C PRO A 205 0.96 -3.94 -2.17
N LYS A 206 0.64 -5.07 -2.81
CA LYS A 206 -0.75 -5.52 -2.87
C LYS A 206 -1.07 -6.12 -1.50
N LEU A 207 -1.86 -5.38 -0.75
CA LEU A 207 -2.43 -5.74 0.54
C LEU A 207 -3.93 -6.02 0.33
N GLU A 208 -4.55 -6.74 1.25
CA GLU A 208 -5.95 -7.16 1.16
C GLU A 208 -6.89 -6.15 1.82
N THR A 209 -6.50 -5.67 3.01
CA THR A 209 -7.34 -4.86 3.89
C THR A 209 -6.93 -3.39 3.96
N ILE A 210 -5.83 -3.02 3.31
CA ILE A 210 -5.30 -1.64 3.28
C ILE A 210 -5.00 -1.24 1.83
N GLU A 211 -5.46 -0.05 1.46
CA GLU A 211 -5.09 0.58 0.19
C GLU A 211 -3.86 1.49 0.41
N ILE A 212 -2.95 1.54 -0.56
CA ILE A 212 -1.86 2.53 -0.57
C ILE A 212 -1.84 3.27 -1.91
N THR A 213 -1.94 4.61 -1.87
CA THR A 213 -1.76 5.49 -3.02
C THR A 213 -0.49 6.32 -2.85
N LEU A 214 0.44 6.23 -3.81
CA LEU A 214 1.67 7.03 -3.85
C LEU A 214 1.56 8.15 -4.89
N PHE A 215 1.54 9.39 -4.43
CA PHE A 215 1.43 10.58 -5.28
C PHE A 215 2.82 11.05 -5.79
N PRO A 216 2.93 11.63 -7.00
CA PRO A 216 4.22 12.04 -7.59
C PRO A 216 5.01 13.11 -6.81
N ASN A 217 4.37 13.81 -5.87
CA ASN A 217 4.99 14.78 -4.96
C ASN A 217 5.72 14.12 -3.76
N GLY A 218 5.54 12.82 -3.55
CA GLY A 218 6.13 12.06 -2.44
C GLY A 218 5.21 11.90 -1.22
N VAL A 219 3.91 12.18 -1.34
CA VAL A 219 2.90 11.80 -0.33
C VAL A 219 2.48 10.34 -0.56
N ALA A 220 2.45 9.54 0.51
CA ALA A 220 1.81 8.23 0.52
C ALA A 220 0.55 8.28 1.40
N GLU A 221 -0.61 8.05 0.80
CA GLU A 221 -1.86 7.79 1.51
C GLU A 221 -1.96 6.29 1.80
N ILE A 222 -2.15 5.93 3.06
CA ILE A 222 -2.34 4.58 3.57
C ILE A 222 -3.74 4.56 4.19
N ALA A 223 -4.66 3.77 3.63
CA ALA A 223 -6.05 3.77 4.05
C ALA A 223 -6.54 2.39 4.47
N HIS A 224 -7.14 2.27 5.66
CA HIS A 224 -7.89 1.08 6.02
C HIS A 224 -9.07 0.90 5.05
N ASN A 225 -9.16 -0.27 4.42
CA ASN A 225 -10.07 -0.51 3.29
C ASN A 225 -10.91 -1.78 3.49
N ARG A 226 -11.64 -1.83 4.62
CA ARG A 226 -12.75 -2.77 4.86
C ARG A 226 -14.03 -1.98 5.17
N PRO A 227 -14.50 -1.05 4.30
CA PRO A 227 -15.61 -0.15 4.60
C PRO A 227 -16.92 -0.88 4.95
N LYS A 228 -17.18 -2.04 4.32
CA LYS A 228 -18.33 -2.91 4.62
C LYS A 228 -18.31 -3.55 6.01
N ARG A 229 -17.18 -3.49 6.73
CA ARG A 229 -17.03 -3.86 8.15
C ARG A 229 -16.40 -2.70 8.95
N TYR A 230 -16.74 -1.45 8.60
CA TYR A 230 -16.36 -0.24 9.34
C TYR A 230 -14.84 -0.10 9.60
N ASN A 231 -14.04 -0.66 8.69
CA ASN A 231 -12.57 -0.74 8.78
C ASN A 231 -12.04 -1.52 10.00
N ALA A 232 -12.81 -2.48 10.53
CA ALA A 232 -12.39 -3.34 11.64
C ALA A 232 -11.03 -4.03 11.38
N LEU A 233 -10.27 -4.22 12.46
CA LEU A 233 -8.90 -4.73 12.43
C LEU A 233 -8.89 -6.25 12.66
N SER A 234 -8.87 -7.01 11.57
CA SER A 234 -8.66 -8.46 11.60
C SER A 234 -7.17 -8.79 11.83
N PRO A 235 -6.81 -10.06 12.12
CA PRO A 235 -5.42 -10.49 12.12
C PRO A 235 -4.68 -10.28 10.78
N GLN A 236 -5.40 -10.10 9.66
CA GLN A 236 -4.80 -9.69 8.39
C GLN A 236 -4.61 -8.16 8.33
N SER A 237 -5.54 -7.37 8.89
CA SER A 237 -5.40 -5.90 8.99
C SER A 237 -4.11 -5.47 9.68
N TYR A 238 -3.70 -6.13 10.78
CA TYR A 238 -2.43 -5.82 11.44
C TYR A 238 -1.20 -6.18 10.58
N LYS A 239 -1.23 -7.33 9.89
CA LYS A 239 -0.14 -7.77 9.00
C LYS A 239 0.03 -6.83 7.80
N ASP A 240 -1.08 -6.37 7.23
CA ASP A 240 -1.12 -5.39 6.15
C ASP A 240 -0.65 -4.01 6.65
N TRP A 241 -1.07 -3.58 7.85
CA TRP A 241 -0.68 -2.28 8.44
C TRP A 241 0.81 -2.23 8.72
N LEU A 242 1.36 -3.28 9.36
CA LEU A 242 2.79 -3.45 9.55
C LEU A 242 3.52 -3.36 8.20
N SER A 243 3.05 -4.11 7.19
CA SER A 243 3.64 -4.09 5.84
C SER A 243 3.59 -2.70 5.18
N ALA A 244 2.50 -1.94 5.37
CA ALA A 244 2.31 -0.60 4.82
C ALA A 244 3.25 0.44 5.48
N ILE A 245 3.31 0.47 6.80
CA ILE A 245 4.19 1.39 7.57
C ILE A 245 5.65 1.06 7.28
N GLN A 246 6.02 -0.24 7.30
CA GLN A 246 7.37 -0.67 6.94
C GLN A 246 7.74 -0.25 5.51
N TRP A 247 6.83 -0.42 4.54
CA TRP A 247 7.06 0.03 3.16
C TRP A 247 7.25 1.55 3.08
N ALA A 248 6.38 2.33 3.73
CA ALA A 248 6.42 3.79 3.70
C ALA A 248 7.69 4.35 4.35
N ALA A 249 8.15 3.77 5.47
CA ALA A 249 9.42 4.10 6.11
C ALA A 249 10.61 3.82 5.17
N LYS A 250 10.60 2.65 4.50
CA LYS A 250 11.73 2.10 3.74
C LYS A 250 11.77 2.53 2.25
N CYS A 251 10.74 3.22 1.74
CA CYS A 251 10.64 3.68 0.35
C CYS A 251 11.27 5.08 0.14
N ASP A 252 12.33 5.19 -0.67
CA ASP A 252 13.03 6.45 -0.97
C ASP A 252 12.14 7.52 -1.64
N ASP A 253 11.09 7.09 -2.37
CA ASP A 253 10.18 7.97 -3.11
C ASP A 253 9.07 8.58 -2.19
N VAL A 254 8.94 8.13 -0.92
CA VAL A 254 7.98 8.66 0.08
C VAL A 254 8.66 9.66 1.02
N LYS A 255 8.05 10.84 1.20
CA LYS A 255 8.46 11.89 2.16
C LYS A 255 7.51 12.04 3.35
N VAL A 256 6.21 11.98 3.10
CA VAL A 256 5.12 12.17 4.06
C VAL A 256 4.16 10.99 3.91
N ALA A 257 3.72 10.42 5.03
CA ALA A 257 2.67 9.41 5.07
C ALA A 257 1.39 10.01 5.70
N VAL A 258 0.24 9.63 5.17
CA VAL A 258 -1.10 9.94 5.69
C VAL A 258 -1.76 8.61 6.03
N LEU A 259 -2.27 8.47 7.25
CA LEU A 259 -3.04 7.30 7.69
C LEU A 259 -4.53 7.68 7.80
N THR A 260 -5.42 6.93 7.17
CA THR A 260 -6.86 7.25 7.08
C THR A 260 -7.71 5.98 6.92
N GLY A 261 -9.04 6.12 6.82
CA GLY A 261 -9.97 5.05 6.48
C GLY A 261 -10.67 5.29 5.14
N ARG A 262 -11.34 4.24 4.62
CA ARG A 262 -12.29 4.34 3.50
C ARG A 262 -13.73 4.19 3.99
N GLY A 263 -14.65 4.93 3.38
CA GLY A 263 -16.05 4.98 3.81
C GLY A 263 -16.26 5.81 5.08
N LYS A 264 -17.32 5.50 5.85
CA LYS A 264 -17.83 6.32 6.96
C LYS A 264 -16.98 6.32 8.25
N PHE A 265 -16.03 5.40 8.38
CA PHE A 265 -15.25 5.20 9.61
C PHE A 265 -13.76 5.35 9.31
N TYR A 266 -12.99 5.83 10.30
CA TYR A 266 -11.54 5.67 10.29
C TYR A 266 -11.20 4.19 10.57
N THR A 267 -11.59 3.70 11.76
CA THR A 267 -11.72 2.27 12.06
C THR A 267 -12.53 2.04 13.34
N SER A 268 -13.35 0.99 13.34
CA SER A 268 -14.06 0.47 14.51
C SER A 268 -13.16 -0.33 15.49
N GLY A 269 -11.85 -0.41 15.24
CA GLY A 269 -10.89 -1.06 16.13
C GLY A 269 -10.80 -2.57 15.93
N GLN A 270 -10.35 -3.30 16.96
CA GLN A 270 -10.15 -4.75 16.93
C GLN A 270 -11.41 -5.51 16.48
N GLU A 271 -11.31 -6.37 15.47
CA GLU A 271 -12.39 -7.32 15.14
C GLU A 271 -12.44 -8.38 16.25
N LEU A 272 -13.47 -8.31 17.09
CA LEU A 272 -13.71 -9.29 18.15
C LEU A 272 -14.24 -10.59 17.53
N GLN A 273 -13.51 -11.67 17.72
CA GLN A 273 -13.89 -13.03 17.32
C GLN A 273 -13.63 -13.94 18.51
N LEU A 274 -14.53 -14.89 18.75
CA LEU A 274 -14.28 -15.95 19.72
C LEU A 274 -13.15 -16.86 19.18
N PRO A 275 -12.23 -17.34 20.03
CA PRO A 275 -11.22 -18.29 19.58
C PRO A 275 -11.85 -19.61 19.15
N ASP A 276 -11.47 -20.12 17.97
CA ASP A 276 -11.78 -21.51 17.58
C ASP A 276 -10.97 -22.46 18.47
N MET A 277 -11.61 -23.00 19.51
CA MET A 277 -10.98 -23.84 20.54
C MET A 277 -10.45 -25.19 20.01
N GLU A 278 -10.74 -25.53 18.76
CA GLU A 278 -10.33 -26.77 18.08
C GLU A 278 -9.00 -26.64 17.30
N GLN A 279 -8.30 -25.50 17.37
CA GLN A 279 -7.05 -25.27 16.63
C GLN A 279 -5.79 -25.72 17.40
N ASP A 280 -5.09 -26.71 16.85
CA ASP A 280 -3.71 -27.03 17.22
C ASP A 280 -2.81 -25.77 17.16
N ASN A 281 -2.01 -25.55 18.21
CA ASN A 281 -1.09 -24.41 18.38
C ASN A 281 -1.78 -23.04 18.63
N LEU A 282 -2.95 -23.02 19.28
CA LEU A 282 -3.66 -21.80 19.68
C LEU A 282 -2.76 -20.77 20.40
N GLU A 283 -1.95 -21.20 21.38
CA GLU A 283 -1.02 -20.31 22.10
C GLU A 283 0.00 -19.64 21.18
N GLU A 284 0.60 -20.38 20.24
CA GLU A 284 1.54 -19.80 19.29
C GLU A 284 0.88 -18.78 18.36
N GLU A 285 -0.36 -19.02 17.93
CA GLU A 285 -1.11 -18.08 17.09
C GLU A 285 -1.52 -16.83 17.87
N MET A 286 -1.89 -16.96 19.15
CA MET A 286 -2.12 -15.83 20.05
C MET A 286 -0.84 -15.00 20.28
N GLU A 287 0.31 -15.66 20.48
CA GLU A 287 1.61 -14.99 20.61
C GLU A 287 2.01 -14.29 19.30
N ARG A 288 1.88 -14.96 18.15
CA ARG A 288 2.11 -14.36 16.82
C ARG A 288 1.22 -13.16 16.54
N ARG A 289 -0.06 -13.19 16.97
CA ARG A 289 -0.96 -12.02 16.89
C ARG A 289 -0.46 -10.88 17.78
N ARG A 290 -0.16 -11.14 19.06
CA ARG A 290 0.34 -10.13 20.02
C ARG A 290 1.64 -9.48 19.55
N GLN A 291 2.58 -10.27 19.03
CA GLN A 291 3.82 -9.75 18.45
C GLN A 291 3.55 -8.88 17.22
N THR A 292 2.62 -9.29 16.33
CA THR A 292 2.26 -8.45 15.16
C THR A 292 1.68 -7.10 15.59
N THR A 293 0.85 -7.06 16.63
CA THR A 293 0.31 -5.82 17.21
C THR A 293 1.42 -4.96 17.83
N THR A 294 2.34 -5.59 18.56
CA THR A 294 3.52 -4.92 19.18
C THR A 294 4.40 -4.29 18.09
N ASP A 295 4.69 -5.03 17.02
CA ASP A 295 5.51 -4.60 15.87
C ASP A 295 4.90 -3.39 15.13
N VAL A 296 3.57 -3.30 15.01
CA VAL A 296 2.88 -2.13 14.42
C VAL A 296 3.16 -0.88 15.25
N VAL A 297 3.01 -0.96 16.58
CA VAL A 297 3.26 0.15 17.49
C VAL A 297 4.74 0.55 17.45
N SER A 298 5.67 -0.41 17.52
CA SER A 298 7.12 -0.15 17.45
C SER A 298 7.58 0.47 16.12
N GLU A 299 7.06 0.02 14.95
CA GLU A 299 7.38 0.66 13.66
C GLU A 299 6.72 2.05 13.50
N MET A 300 5.62 2.35 14.21
CA MET A 300 5.07 3.71 14.31
C MET A 300 5.92 4.62 15.22
N ILE A 301 6.35 4.14 16.40
CA ILE A 301 7.31 4.82 17.30
C ILE A 301 8.64 5.12 16.58
N ALA A 302 9.12 4.19 15.77
CA ALA A 302 10.36 4.32 15.00
C ALA A 302 10.20 5.07 13.66
N PHE A 303 8.99 5.51 13.29
CA PHE A 303 8.71 5.96 11.92
C PHE A 303 9.51 7.23 11.52
N PRO A 304 10.47 7.15 10.58
CA PRO A 304 11.50 8.17 10.39
C PRO A 304 11.09 9.34 9.47
N LYS A 305 9.78 9.53 9.27
CA LYS A 305 9.18 10.50 8.34
C LYS A 305 7.96 11.15 8.98
N VAL A 306 7.43 12.20 8.37
CA VAL A 306 6.18 12.83 8.81
C VAL A 306 5.03 11.85 8.60
N LEU A 307 4.26 11.60 9.66
CA LEU A 307 3.07 10.75 9.70
C LEU A 307 1.87 11.58 10.17
N ILE A 308 0.88 11.74 9.29
CA ILE A 308 -0.35 12.51 9.54
C ILE A 308 -1.50 11.53 9.78
N GLY A 309 -2.19 11.67 10.92
CA GLY A 309 -3.47 11.02 11.15
C GLY A 309 -4.60 11.83 10.51
N ALA A 310 -5.38 11.22 9.62
CA ALA A 310 -6.49 11.85 8.90
C ALA A 310 -7.79 11.08 9.17
N VAL A 311 -8.51 11.50 10.20
CA VAL A 311 -9.65 10.80 10.79
C VAL A 311 -10.96 11.23 10.10
N ASN A 312 -11.37 10.42 9.12
CA ASN A 312 -12.51 10.64 8.22
C ASN A 312 -13.89 10.21 8.80
N GLY A 313 -13.98 10.01 10.11
CA GLY A 313 -15.15 9.45 10.81
C GLY A 313 -14.73 8.76 12.11
N PRO A 314 -15.59 7.95 12.75
CA PRO A 314 -15.29 7.36 14.06
C PRO A 314 -13.98 6.55 14.10
N ALA A 315 -13.24 6.73 15.20
CA ALA A 315 -11.98 6.05 15.52
C ALA A 315 -12.10 5.37 16.89
N ILE A 316 -11.95 4.04 16.93
CA ILE A 316 -12.26 3.22 18.11
C ILE A 316 -11.08 2.30 18.48
N GLY A 317 -10.81 2.18 19.78
CA GLY A 317 -9.81 1.27 20.37
C GLY A 317 -8.40 1.52 19.82
N PHE A 318 -7.76 0.46 19.31
CA PHE A 318 -6.44 0.50 18.69
C PHE A 318 -6.31 1.56 17.57
N GLY A 319 -7.40 1.92 16.91
CA GLY A 319 -7.43 3.02 15.94
C GLY A 319 -7.31 4.40 16.59
N ALA A 320 -7.90 4.60 17.77
CA ALA A 320 -7.85 5.86 18.51
C ALA A 320 -6.51 6.05 19.26
N THR A 321 -5.96 4.98 19.85
CA THR A 321 -4.72 5.03 20.62
C THR A 321 -3.50 5.34 19.74
N THR A 322 -3.33 4.60 18.66
CA THR A 322 -2.18 4.75 17.74
C THR A 322 -2.11 6.11 17.02
N LEU A 323 -3.19 6.91 17.01
CA LEU A 323 -3.14 8.28 16.50
C LEU A 323 -2.19 9.17 17.31
N ALA A 324 -1.97 8.91 18.61
CA ALA A 324 -1.00 9.64 19.43
C ALA A 324 0.47 9.45 18.98
N LEU A 325 0.74 8.40 18.19
CA LEU A 325 2.06 8.12 17.60
C LEU A 325 2.32 8.95 16.34
N CYS A 326 1.28 9.50 15.71
CA CYS A 326 1.40 10.44 14.59
C CYS A 326 2.09 11.74 15.00
N ASP A 327 2.55 12.52 14.02
CA ASP A 327 3.17 13.84 14.28
C ASP A 327 2.13 14.97 14.34
N VAL A 328 0.99 14.78 13.66
CA VAL A 328 -0.19 15.65 13.73
C VAL A 328 -1.43 14.86 13.36
N VAL A 329 -2.57 15.18 13.98
CA VAL A 329 -3.88 14.58 13.70
C VAL A 329 -4.86 15.67 13.25
N TYR A 330 -5.65 15.37 12.23
CA TYR A 330 -6.76 16.17 11.71
C TYR A 330 -8.00 15.27 11.58
N CYS A 331 -9.20 15.82 11.73
CA CYS A 331 -10.45 15.06 11.59
C CYS A 331 -11.57 15.85 10.91
N VAL A 332 -12.65 15.15 10.54
CA VAL A 332 -13.94 15.76 10.16
C VAL A 332 -14.73 16.18 11.42
N PRO A 333 -15.65 17.16 11.35
CA PRO A 333 -16.42 17.61 12.51
C PRO A 333 -17.29 16.50 13.12
N GLU A 334 -17.72 15.52 12.34
CA GLU A 334 -18.54 14.38 12.80
C GLU A 334 -17.69 13.23 13.38
N ALA A 335 -16.36 13.36 13.45
CA ALA A 335 -15.49 12.32 13.97
C ALA A 335 -15.64 12.16 15.50
N THR A 336 -15.79 10.92 15.94
CA THR A 336 -15.84 10.53 17.36
C THR A 336 -14.66 9.64 17.72
N PHE A 337 -14.20 9.73 18.98
CA PHE A 337 -13.02 9.05 19.48
C PHE A 337 -13.39 8.25 20.74
N SER A 338 -13.07 6.96 20.79
CA SER A 338 -13.47 6.09 21.91
C SER A 338 -12.49 4.96 22.17
N THR A 339 -12.16 4.69 23.43
CA THR A 339 -11.38 3.51 23.84
C THR A 339 -12.22 2.62 24.75
N PRO A 340 -12.95 1.62 24.21
CA PRO A 340 -13.90 0.82 24.98
C PRO A 340 -13.25 -0.21 25.94
N PHE A 341 -12.03 0.05 26.44
CA PHE A 341 -11.25 -0.89 27.26
C PHE A 341 -12.04 -1.38 28.47
N MET A 342 -12.58 -0.46 29.27
CA MET A 342 -13.35 -0.80 30.47
C MET A 342 -14.67 -1.54 30.15
N LYS A 343 -15.23 -1.35 28.95
CA LYS A 343 -16.45 -2.05 28.48
C LYS A 343 -16.18 -3.48 28.00
N LEU A 344 -14.92 -3.81 27.72
CA LEU A 344 -14.43 -5.14 27.31
C LEU A 344 -13.52 -5.78 28.37
N ALA A 345 -13.40 -5.13 29.54
CA ALA A 345 -12.45 -5.43 30.61
C ALA A 345 -10.95 -5.48 30.20
N PHE A 346 -10.58 -4.91 29.04
CA PHE A 346 -9.20 -4.74 28.59
C PHE A 346 -8.46 -3.64 29.40
N CYS A 347 -7.15 -3.50 29.19
CA CYS A 347 -6.38 -2.34 29.63
C CYS A 347 -5.99 -1.43 28.46
N ALA A 348 -5.35 -0.30 28.77
CA ALA A 348 -4.77 0.62 27.79
C ALA A 348 -3.67 -0.04 26.92
N GLU A 349 -3.47 0.49 25.71
CA GLU A 349 -2.53 0.01 24.71
C GLU A 349 -2.12 1.13 23.72
N GLY A 350 -1.23 0.85 22.77
CA GLY A 350 -0.83 1.81 21.73
C GLY A 350 -0.03 3.01 22.27
N CYS A 351 0.63 2.82 23.42
CA CYS A 351 1.22 3.83 24.29
C CYS A 351 0.22 4.83 24.89
N SER A 352 -1.09 4.56 24.87
CA SER A 352 -2.10 5.52 25.35
C SER A 352 -1.99 5.80 26.85
N SER A 353 -1.52 4.85 27.66
CA SER A 353 -1.33 5.05 29.11
C SER A 353 -0.31 6.15 29.43
N LEU A 354 0.68 6.37 28.56
CA LEU A 354 1.66 7.45 28.68
C LEU A 354 1.26 8.68 27.85
N LEU A 355 0.83 8.47 26.61
CA LEU A 355 0.63 9.56 25.65
C LEU A 355 -0.66 10.34 25.89
N PHE A 356 -1.77 9.71 26.27
CA PHE A 356 -3.01 10.46 26.48
C PHE A 356 -2.87 11.43 27.66
N PRO A 357 -2.39 11.02 28.86
CA PRO A 357 -2.19 11.98 29.97
C PRO A 357 -1.20 13.11 29.66
N ARG A 358 -0.22 12.87 28.76
CA ARG A 358 0.74 13.90 28.30
C ARG A 358 0.19 14.86 27.24
N ILE A 359 -0.76 14.41 26.42
CA ILE A 359 -1.35 15.20 25.33
C ILE A 359 -2.59 15.96 25.81
N MET A 360 -3.59 15.23 26.34
CA MET A 360 -4.91 15.79 26.72
C MET A 360 -5.04 16.11 28.21
N GLY A 361 -3.97 15.93 28.99
CA GLY A 361 -3.98 16.06 30.44
C GLY A 361 -4.62 14.85 31.16
N PRO A 362 -4.29 14.61 32.44
CA PRO A 362 -4.67 13.40 33.15
C PRO A 362 -6.19 13.24 33.31
N SER A 363 -6.93 14.34 33.56
CA SER A 363 -8.39 14.26 33.78
C SER A 363 -9.14 13.80 32.52
N LYS A 364 -8.84 14.37 31.35
CA LYS A 364 -9.46 13.95 30.08
C LYS A 364 -8.99 12.57 29.63
N ALA A 365 -7.71 12.26 29.82
CA ALA A 365 -7.20 10.91 29.60
C ALA A 365 -7.93 9.87 30.46
N ASN A 366 -8.24 10.18 31.73
CA ASN A 366 -8.95 9.27 32.62
C ASN A 366 -10.46 9.17 32.29
N GLU A 367 -11.12 10.25 31.85
CA GLU A 367 -12.49 10.15 31.30
C GLU A 367 -12.56 9.13 30.15
N MET A 368 -11.60 9.17 29.22
CA MET A 368 -11.57 8.25 28.08
C MET A 368 -11.10 6.83 28.49
N LEU A 369 -9.95 6.70 29.17
CA LEU A 369 -9.29 5.42 29.45
C LEU A 369 -9.87 4.64 30.64
N LEU A 370 -10.32 5.33 31.70
CA LEU A 370 -10.77 4.71 32.96
C LEU A 370 -12.28 4.79 33.17
N LEU A 371 -12.96 5.78 32.57
CA LEU A 371 -14.43 5.89 32.61
C LEU A 371 -15.09 5.47 31.28
N GLY A 372 -14.31 5.17 30.23
CA GLY A 372 -14.82 4.65 28.96
C GLY A 372 -15.69 5.62 28.16
N ARG A 373 -15.50 6.93 28.37
CA ARG A 373 -16.22 8.01 27.68
C ARG A 373 -15.72 8.15 26.22
N SER A 374 -16.67 8.31 25.30
CA SER A 374 -16.38 8.75 23.92
C SER A 374 -16.33 10.29 23.86
N PHE A 375 -15.42 10.84 23.06
CA PHE A 375 -15.22 12.27 22.87
C PHE A 375 -15.62 12.70 21.44
N SER A 376 -16.09 13.94 21.29
CA SER A 376 -16.33 14.56 19.97
C SER A 376 -15.02 15.07 19.33
N SER A 377 -15.12 15.45 18.05
CA SER A 377 -14.05 16.18 17.35
C SER A 377 -13.66 17.48 18.05
N SER A 378 -14.61 18.23 18.60
CA SER A 378 -14.37 19.49 19.31
C SER A 378 -13.62 19.25 20.62
N GLU A 379 -14.09 18.32 21.47
CA GLU A 379 -13.42 18.00 22.73
C GLU A 379 -11.98 17.51 22.52
N MET A 380 -11.72 16.85 21.39
CA MET A 380 -10.38 16.37 21.01
C MET A 380 -9.48 17.47 20.41
N VAL A 381 -10.05 18.56 19.90
CA VAL A 381 -9.30 19.79 19.55
C VAL A 381 -9.04 20.63 20.80
N ASP A 382 -10.05 20.80 21.67
CA ASP A 382 -9.95 21.57 22.91
C ASP A 382 -8.91 20.98 23.88
N CYS A 383 -8.74 19.65 23.89
CA CYS A 383 -7.69 18.97 24.65
C CYS A 383 -6.35 18.82 23.90
N GLY A 384 -6.22 19.38 22.69
CA GLY A 384 -4.97 19.40 21.92
C GLY A 384 -4.55 18.07 21.27
N PHE A 385 -5.39 17.03 21.30
CA PHE A 385 -5.10 15.75 20.64
C PHE A 385 -5.23 15.83 19.11
N VAL A 386 -6.17 16.65 18.63
CA VAL A 386 -6.39 16.97 17.21
C VAL A 386 -5.99 18.42 16.97
N SER A 387 -5.24 18.68 15.90
CA SER A 387 -4.74 20.04 15.59
C SER A 387 -5.85 21.00 15.12
N ARG A 388 -6.87 20.48 14.44
CA ARG A 388 -8.14 21.14 14.06
C ARG A 388 -9.02 20.16 13.30
N THR A 389 -10.30 20.48 13.19
CA THR A 389 -11.20 19.92 12.17
C THR A 389 -10.90 20.48 10.78
N LEU A 390 -11.36 19.77 9.73
CA LEU A 390 -11.40 20.20 8.34
C LEU A 390 -12.76 19.81 7.73
N PRO A 391 -13.32 20.53 6.73
CA PRO A 391 -14.65 20.24 6.20
C PRO A 391 -14.76 18.84 5.59
N THR A 392 -15.89 18.18 5.79
CA THR A 392 -16.08 16.76 5.45
C THR A 392 -16.04 16.50 3.95
N ASP A 393 -16.64 17.37 3.15
CA ASP A 393 -16.68 17.24 1.68
C ASP A 393 -15.29 17.41 1.03
N SER A 394 -14.45 18.31 1.55
CA SER A 394 -13.09 18.56 1.04
C SER A 394 -12.00 17.79 1.79
N PHE A 395 -12.34 17.01 2.83
CA PHE A 395 -11.41 16.48 3.83
C PHE A 395 -10.16 15.84 3.21
N ARG A 396 -10.36 14.89 2.27
CA ARG A 396 -9.26 14.17 1.63
C ARG A 396 -8.37 15.10 0.78
N GLU A 397 -8.95 16.09 0.11
CA GLU A 397 -8.20 17.01 -0.74
C GLU A 397 -7.36 17.98 0.10
N ASP A 398 -7.93 18.55 1.16
CA ASP A 398 -7.20 19.43 2.07
C ASP A 398 -6.10 18.69 2.84
N ILE A 399 -6.33 17.44 3.25
CA ILE A 399 -5.28 16.57 3.83
C ILE A 399 -4.14 16.32 2.82
N LEU A 400 -4.45 15.98 1.57
CA LEU A 400 -3.43 15.74 0.54
C LEU A 400 -2.69 17.03 0.14
N LYS A 401 -3.33 18.20 0.26
CA LYS A 401 -2.76 19.54 0.07
C LYS A 401 -1.82 19.92 1.23
N ILE A 402 -2.21 19.67 2.49
CA ILE A 402 -1.37 19.84 3.67
C ILE A 402 -0.13 18.92 3.59
N ALA A 403 -0.34 17.62 3.33
CA ALA A 403 0.73 16.64 3.15
C ALA A 403 1.63 16.99 1.95
N GLY A 404 1.03 17.46 0.85
CA GLY A 404 1.73 17.90 -0.36
C GLY A 404 2.62 19.11 -0.12
N ASN A 405 2.17 20.08 0.68
CA ASN A 405 2.99 21.22 1.11
C ASN A 405 4.15 20.78 2.00
N ALA A 406 3.90 19.93 3.01
CA ALA A 406 4.97 19.35 3.83
C ALA A 406 5.98 18.56 2.97
N ALA A 407 5.52 17.84 1.95
CA ALA A 407 6.36 17.12 1.00
C ALA A 407 7.20 18.03 0.08
N GLN A 408 7.03 19.36 0.06
CA GLN A 408 7.93 20.24 -0.67
C GLN A 408 9.28 20.42 0.05
N PHE A 409 9.30 20.32 1.38
CA PHE A 409 10.49 20.53 2.21
C PHE A 409 11.58 19.44 2.02
N SER A 410 12.75 19.69 2.62
CA SER A 410 13.87 18.76 2.65
C SER A 410 13.55 17.57 3.56
N ALA A 411 13.49 16.36 2.96
CA ALA A 411 13.14 15.15 3.68
C ALA A 411 14.11 14.80 4.83
N GLU A 412 15.41 15.06 4.66
CA GLU A 412 16.39 14.86 5.75
C GLU A 412 16.24 15.92 6.85
N ALA A 413 15.80 17.15 6.53
CA ALA A 413 15.54 18.16 7.55
C ALA A 413 14.31 17.78 8.39
N LEU A 414 13.19 17.44 7.74
CA LEU A 414 11.98 16.95 8.41
C LEU A 414 12.29 15.74 9.33
N LYS A 415 13.07 14.78 8.82
CA LYS A 415 13.50 13.60 9.57
C LYS A 415 14.37 13.94 10.77
N VAL A 416 15.39 14.80 10.62
CA VAL A 416 16.26 15.19 11.75
C VAL A 416 15.48 15.99 12.79
N THR A 417 14.61 16.92 12.38
CA THR A 417 13.74 17.66 13.30
C THR A 417 12.78 16.73 14.04
N LYS A 418 12.14 15.78 13.35
CA LYS A 418 11.30 14.76 14.00
C LYS A 418 12.10 13.90 14.99
N ASP A 419 13.32 13.50 14.64
CA ASP A 419 14.14 12.65 15.52
C ASP A 419 14.61 13.41 16.77
N LEU A 420 14.83 14.72 16.68
CA LEU A 420 15.08 15.58 17.85
C LEU A 420 13.84 15.73 18.76
N ILE A 421 12.62 15.77 18.18
CA ILE A 421 11.36 15.92 18.95
C ILE A 421 10.92 14.59 19.58
N LYS A 422 10.80 13.53 18.78
CA LYS A 422 10.24 12.22 19.20
C LYS A 422 11.32 11.23 19.70
N GLY A 423 12.60 11.47 19.42
CA GLY A 423 13.68 10.53 19.75
C GLY A 423 13.98 10.41 21.24
N VAL A 424 13.73 11.46 22.03
CA VAL A 424 13.98 11.48 23.48
C VAL A 424 13.10 10.49 24.26
N ASP A 425 11.83 10.33 23.85
CA ASP A 425 10.90 9.39 24.47
C ASP A 425 10.93 7.99 23.85
N ARG A 426 11.70 7.77 22.77
CA ARG A 426 11.62 6.53 21.96
C ARG A 426 11.86 5.25 22.78
N GLU A 427 12.84 5.25 23.69
CA GLU A 427 13.10 4.09 24.55
C GLU A 427 12.02 3.90 25.63
N LEU A 428 11.41 4.99 26.10
CA LEU A 428 10.32 4.93 27.07
C LEU A 428 9.03 4.41 26.42
N LEU A 429 8.70 4.87 25.22
CA LEU A 429 7.54 4.41 24.45
C LEU A 429 7.65 2.93 24.10
N GLU A 430 8.84 2.46 23.71
CA GLU A 430 9.08 1.05 23.43
C GLU A 430 8.88 0.16 24.68
N LYS A 431 9.31 0.62 25.86
CA LYS A 431 9.04 -0.07 27.14
C LYS A 431 7.55 -0.06 27.52
N VAL A 432 6.85 1.05 27.29
CA VAL A 432 5.41 1.17 27.56
C VAL A 432 4.63 0.25 26.61
N ASN A 433 4.94 0.22 25.32
CA ASN A 433 4.34 -0.72 24.34
C ASN A 433 4.48 -2.17 24.81
N GLN A 434 5.69 -2.59 25.20
CA GLN A 434 5.96 -3.95 25.66
C GLN A 434 5.16 -4.31 26.94
N GLU A 435 5.09 -3.40 27.92
CA GLU A 435 4.35 -3.64 29.17
C GLU A 435 2.81 -3.59 28.97
N GLU A 436 2.30 -2.65 28.16
CA GLU A 436 0.88 -2.61 27.76
C GLU A 436 0.48 -3.89 27.02
N MET A 437 1.25 -4.33 26.01
CA MET A 437 1.00 -5.58 25.28
C MET A 437 1.06 -6.80 26.22
N ARG A 438 2.00 -6.83 27.17
CA ARG A 438 2.12 -7.91 28.18
C ARG A 438 0.96 -7.91 29.19
N MET A 439 0.34 -6.77 29.47
CA MET A 439 -0.85 -6.69 30.34
C MET A 439 -2.14 -6.96 29.57
N LEU A 440 -2.27 -6.45 28.34
CA LEU A 440 -3.39 -6.70 27.45
C LEU A 440 -3.52 -8.20 27.14
N GLY A 441 -2.40 -8.88 26.85
CA GLY A 441 -2.39 -10.33 26.66
C GLY A 441 -2.90 -11.13 27.87
N LYS A 442 -2.69 -10.64 29.09
CA LYS A 442 -3.26 -11.25 30.31
C LYS A 442 -4.75 -10.92 30.48
N ARG A 443 -5.18 -9.70 30.14
CA ARG A 443 -6.57 -9.25 30.27
C ARG A 443 -7.51 -9.83 29.23
N MET A 444 -7.06 -10.01 27.98
CA MET A 444 -7.84 -10.68 26.94
C MET A 444 -8.14 -12.15 27.26
N GLY A 445 -7.38 -12.77 28.17
CA GLY A 445 -7.58 -14.15 28.63
C GLY A 445 -8.29 -14.29 29.98
N SER A 446 -8.69 -13.20 30.65
CA SER A 446 -9.38 -13.29 31.95
C SER A 446 -10.90 -13.42 31.81
N SER A 447 -11.52 -14.14 32.76
CA SER A 447 -12.94 -14.53 32.71
C SER A 447 -13.91 -13.36 32.59
N ASP A 448 -13.59 -12.24 33.24
CA ASP A 448 -14.34 -10.97 33.17
C ASP A 448 -14.29 -10.32 31.78
N SER A 449 -13.18 -10.46 31.04
CA SER A 449 -13.07 -10.00 29.65
C SER A 449 -13.80 -10.93 28.70
N VAL A 450 -13.73 -12.25 28.91
CA VAL A 450 -14.54 -13.23 28.16
C VAL A 450 -16.04 -12.97 28.40
N GLU A 451 -16.48 -12.76 29.65
CA GLU A 451 -17.86 -12.37 29.95
C GLU A 451 -18.22 -11.02 29.29
N SER A 452 -17.32 -10.02 29.32
CA SER A 452 -17.58 -8.71 28.71
C SER A 452 -17.70 -8.80 27.18
N ILE A 453 -16.88 -9.60 26.52
CA ILE A 453 -16.97 -9.87 25.08
C ILE A 453 -18.25 -10.64 24.76
N MET A 454 -18.58 -11.69 25.53
CA MET A 454 -19.83 -12.44 25.36
C MET A 454 -21.07 -11.58 25.63
N ARG A 455 -21.00 -10.66 26.60
CA ARG A 455 -22.04 -9.66 26.87
C ARG A 455 -22.15 -8.65 25.75
N PHE A 456 -21.04 -8.17 25.17
CA PHE A 456 -21.03 -7.25 24.03
C PHE A 456 -21.60 -7.89 22.77
N LEU A 457 -21.13 -9.09 22.41
CA LEU A 457 -21.65 -9.88 21.29
C LEU A 457 -23.13 -10.25 21.54
N GLY A 458 -23.49 -10.66 22.74
CA GLY A 458 -24.87 -10.95 23.15
C GLY A 458 -25.79 -9.73 23.13
N PHE A 459 -25.29 -8.55 23.50
CA PHE A 459 -26.01 -7.28 23.34
C PHE A 459 -26.22 -6.94 21.87
N ILE A 460 -25.26 -7.24 20.99
CA ILE A 460 -25.47 -7.11 19.54
C ILE A 460 -26.57 -8.08 19.11
N THR A 461 -26.50 -9.37 19.42
CA THR A 461 -27.55 -10.35 19.05
C THR A 461 -28.93 -9.95 19.59
N ALA A 462 -29.00 -9.45 20.83
CA ALA A 462 -30.23 -9.00 21.46
C ALA A 462 -30.76 -7.71 20.83
N LEU A 463 -29.92 -6.70 20.59
CA LEU A 463 -30.30 -5.46 19.91
C LEU A 463 -30.80 -5.74 18.49
N VAL A 464 -30.12 -6.62 17.76
CA VAL A 464 -30.53 -7.09 16.42
C VAL A 464 -31.90 -7.77 16.49
N ALA A 465 -32.14 -8.62 17.49
CA ALA A 465 -33.44 -9.25 17.72
C ALA A 465 -34.52 -8.23 18.12
N THR A 466 -34.22 -7.24 18.98
CA THR A 466 -35.17 -6.20 19.41
C THR A 466 -35.53 -5.25 18.27
N VAL A 467 -34.57 -4.79 17.47
CA VAL A 467 -34.84 -3.96 16.28
C VAL A 467 -35.67 -4.73 15.27
N SER A 468 -35.35 -6.01 15.03
CA SER A 468 -36.17 -6.89 14.18
C SER A 468 -37.58 -7.08 14.73
N ALA A 469 -37.73 -7.27 16.04
CA ALA A 469 -39.02 -7.41 16.70
C ALA A 469 -39.84 -6.11 16.74
N GLN A 470 -39.20 -4.93 16.82
CA GLN A 470 -39.90 -3.64 16.71
C GLN A 470 -40.42 -3.39 15.29
N VAL A 471 -39.67 -3.79 14.26
CA VAL A 471 -40.12 -3.76 12.85
C VAL A 471 -41.31 -4.70 12.62
N VAL A 472 -41.37 -5.85 13.30
CA VAL A 472 -42.50 -6.79 13.23
C VAL A 472 -43.71 -6.32 14.05
N ASN A 473 -43.51 -5.92 15.31
CA ASN A 473 -44.62 -5.59 16.23
C ASN A 473 -45.40 -4.32 15.80
N ASN A 474 -44.76 -3.38 15.12
CA ASN A 474 -45.44 -2.20 14.56
C ASN A 474 -46.40 -2.55 13.39
N ALA A 475 -46.41 -3.79 12.90
CA ALA A 475 -47.31 -4.23 11.83
C ALA A 475 -48.62 -4.90 12.32
N SER A 476 -48.81 -5.06 13.64
CA SER A 476 -49.87 -5.92 14.20
C SER A 476 -51.01 -5.19 14.95
N ALA A 477 -51.09 -3.86 14.83
CA ALA A 477 -52.07 -3.05 15.58
C ALA A 477 -52.93 -2.15 14.68
N VAL A 478 -54.01 -2.69 14.10
CA VAL A 478 -55.34 -2.06 13.90
C VAL A 478 -56.25 -3.07 13.16
N GLY A 479 -57.48 -3.25 13.67
CA GLY A 479 -58.54 -4.03 13.02
C GLY A 479 -59.46 -3.18 12.12
N PRO A 480 -60.31 -3.78 11.28
CA PRO A 480 -61.06 -3.05 10.24
C PRO A 480 -62.39 -2.44 10.72
N VAL A 481 -62.84 -1.35 10.09
CA VAL A 481 -64.15 -1.22 9.41
C VAL A 481 -64.31 0.15 8.68
N ALA A 482 -64.75 0.07 7.41
CA ALA A 482 -65.47 1.03 6.54
C ALA A 482 -65.18 2.56 6.47
N VAL A 483 -64.75 3.01 5.26
CA VAL A 483 -65.39 4.01 4.34
C VAL A 483 -65.69 5.47 4.84
N PRO A 484 -65.49 6.57 4.05
CA PRO A 484 -64.88 6.73 2.70
C PRO A 484 -63.74 7.80 2.59
N THR A 485 -63.04 7.77 1.45
CA THR A 485 -62.35 8.88 0.73
C THR A 485 -61.86 10.14 1.47
N SER A 486 -60.52 10.31 1.53
CA SER A 486 -59.84 11.45 0.84
C SER A 486 -58.33 11.16 0.64
N ALA A 487 -57.64 12.07 -0.03
CA ALA A 487 -56.36 11.91 -0.74
C ALA A 487 -55.11 11.40 0.03
N ALA A 488 -54.32 10.58 -0.68
CA ALA A 488 -52.87 10.30 -0.50
C ALA A 488 -52.43 9.58 0.80
N VAL A 489 -51.37 8.76 0.84
CA VAL A 489 -50.34 8.40 -0.16
C VAL A 489 -50.28 6.88 -0.31
N VAL A 490 -50.25 6.35 -1.54
CA VAL A 490 -49.94 4.93 -1.77
C VAL A 490 -48.43 4.74 -1.82
N VAL A 491 -47.86 4.17 -0.76
CA VAL A 491 -46.55 3.51 -0.83
C VAL A 491 -46.77 2.16 -1.53
N PRO A 492 -46.10 1.86 -2.65
CA PRO A 492 -46.27 0.58 -3.33
C PRO A 492 -45.69 -0.56 -2.47
N THR A 493 -46.43 -1.65 -2.36
CA THR A 493 -45.90 -2.93 -1.87
C THR A 493 -44.79 -3.43 -2.80
N PRO A 494 -43.81 -4.23 -2.31
CA PRO A 494 -42.71 -4.76 -3.11
C PRO A 494 -43.19 -5.85 -4.09
N SER A 495 -43.92 -5.42 -5.12
CA SER A 495 -44.40 -6.25 -6.23
C SER A 495 -43.35 -6.30 -7.33
N ALA A 496 -42.75 -7.48 -7.53
CA ALA A 496 -41.89 -7.86 -8.65
C ALA A 496 -40.62 -7.02 -8.92
N VAL A 497 -39.54 -7.72 -9.29
CA VAL A 497 -38.41 -7.08 -9.97
C VAL A 497 -38.92 -6.46 -11.27
N SER A 498 -38.56 -5.20 -11.52
CA SER A 498 -38.84 -4.53 -12.80
C SER A 498 -38.07 -5.22 -13.93
N ALA A 499 -38.70 -6.24 -14.52
CA ALA A 499 -38.17 -6.89 -15.70
C ALA A 499 -38.17 -5.89 -16.85
N CYS A 500 -36.98 -5.55 -17.35
CA CYS A 500 -36.82 -4.83 -18.62
C CYS A 500 -37.67 -5.56 -19.67
N ALA A 501 -38.62 -4.84 -20.29
CA ALA A 501 -39.79 -5.45 -20.94
C ALA A 501 -39.44 -6.48 -22.04
N VAL A 502 -38.22 -6.41 -22.57
CA VAL A 502 -37.58 -7.48 -23.32
C VAL A 502 -36.15 -7.67 -22.78
N GLN A 503 -35.97 -8.68 -21.90
CA GLN A 503 -34.70 -9.08 -21.28
C GLN A 503 -33.56 -9.24 -22.31
N SER A 504 -33.87 -9.78 -23.49
CA SER A 504 -32.89 -9.98 -24.56
C SER A 504 -32.38 -8.67 -25.19
N THR A 505 -33.08 -7.54 -25.06
CA THR A 505 -32.52 -6.22 -25.44
C THR A 505 -31.48 -5.72 -24.45
N PHE A 506 -31.67 -6.00 -23.15
CA PHE A 506 -30.68 -5.68 -22.12
C PHE A 506 -29.41 -6.51 -22.32
N GLU A 507 -29.56 -7.82 -22.55
CA GLU A 507 -28.45 -8.72 -22.87
C GLU A 507 -27.77 -8.36 -24.21
N LEU A 508 -28.53 -7.95 -25.22
CA LEU A 508 -27.98 -7.43 -26.49
C LEU A 508 -27.19 -6.13 -26.28
N CYS A 509 -27.67 -5.18 -25.48
CA CYS A 509 -26.95 -3.94 -25.21
C CYS A 509 -25.69 -4.15 -24.35
N LEU A 510 -25.68 -5.14 -23.44
CA LEU A 510 -24.46 -5.58 -22.74
C LEU A 510 -23.46 -6.28 -23.68
N HIS A 511 -23.94 -7.19 -24.54
CA HIS A 511 -23.10 -7.86 -25.54
C HIS A 511 -22.47 -6.86 -26.52
N ASN A 512 -23.24 -5.84 -26.90
CA ASN A 512 -22.79 -4.81 -27.83
C ASN A 512 -21.85 -3.79 -27.16
N GLU A 513 -22.04 -3.42 -25.89
CA GLU A 513 -21.09 -2.56 -25.14
C GLU A 513 -19.67 -3.12 -25.19
N ASP A 514 -19.52 -4.42 -24.95
CA ASP A 514 -18.22 -5.09 -24.96
C ASP A 514 -17.60 -5.10 -26.38
N ASN A 515 -18.39 -4.94 -27.45
CA ASN A 515 -17.90 -4.77 -28.82
C ASN A 515 -17.60 -3.30 -29.15
N TYR A 516 -18.43 -2.34 -28.73
CA TYR A 516 -18.25 -0.90 -28.96
C TYR A 516 -16.91 -0.40 -28.38
N ILE A 517 -16.58 -0.83 -27.16
CA ILE A 517 -15.30 -0.52 -26.48
C ILE A 517 -14.09 -1.08 -27.25
N LYS A 518 -14.25 -2.18 -27.99
CA LYS A 518 -13.17 -2.78 -28.81
C LYS A 518 -13.03 -2.12 -30.20
N THR A 519 -14.04 -1.41 -30.69
CA THR A 519 -14.03 -0.81 -32.04
C THR A 519 -13.45 0.61 -32.13
N CYS A 520 -13.67 1.48 -31.13
CA CYS A 520 -13.06 2.82 -31.14
C CYS A 520 -11.62 2.79 -30.61
N GLN A 521 -10.73 3.58 -31.20
CA GLN A 521 -9.42 3.86 -30.58
C GLN A 521 -9.59 4.92 -29.47
N GLU A 522 -8.72 4.89 -28.45
CA GLU A 522 -8.81 5.73 -27.23
C GLU A 522 -8.81 7.25 -27.46
N GLN A 523 -8.57 7.72 -28.68
CA GLN A 523 -8.50 9.14 -29.06
C GLN A 523 -9.54 9.56 -30.12
N ASP A 524 -10.40 8.63 -30.58
CA ASP A 524 -11.49 8.96 -31.51
C ASP A 524 -12.74 9.39 -30.74
N PHE A 525 -12.78 10.67 -30.36
CA PHE A 525 -13.90 11.25 -29.61
C PHE A 525 -15.20 11.32 -30.44
N ALA A 526 -15.16 11.23 -31.77
CA ALA A 526 -16.36 11.19 -32.60
C ALA A 526 -17.01 9.79 -32.56
N CYS A 527 -16.20 8.74 -32.71
CA CYS A 527 -16.61 7.34 -32.49
C CYS A 527 -17.18 7.16 -31.07
N LEU A 528 -16.43 7.61 -30.06
CA LEU A 528 -16.83 7.49 -28.65
C LEU A 528 -18.09 8.31 -28.34
N CYS A 529 -18.25 9.53 -28.88
CA CYS A 529 -19.47 10.32 -28.67
C CYS A 529 -20.71 9.63 -29.26
N ARG A 530 -20.60 9.09 -30.48
CA ARG A 530 -21.71 8.41 -31.17
C ARG A 530 -22.20 7.20 -30.38
N TRP A 531 -21.31 6.27 -30.03
CA TRP A 531 -21.69 5.05 -29.31
C TRP A 531 -22.19 5.32 -27.90
N ASN A 532 -21.69 6.34 -27.19
CA ASN A 532 -22.24 6.69 -25.88
C ASN A 532 -23.66 7.27 -25.98
N LYS A 533 -23.98 8.05 -27.04
CA LYS A 533 -25.36 8.49 -27.31
C LYS A 533 -26.28 7.29 -27.60
N GLU A 534 -25.83 6.35 -28.43
CA GLU A 534 -26.60 5.13 -28.76
C GLU A 534 -26.80 4.23 -27.52
N LYS A 535 -25.78 4.09 -26.66
CA LYS A 535 -25.91 3.43 -25.35
C LYS A 535 -26.98 4.10 -24.49
N LEU A 536 -26.95 5.43 -24.34
CA LEU A 536 -27.96 6.17 -23.59
C LEU A 536 -29.38 5.93 -24.14
N THR A 537 -29.57 5.87 -25.47
CA THR A 537 -30.88 5.57 -26.05
C THR A 537 -31.37 4.13 -25.83
N CYS A 538 -30.48 3.15 -25.66
CA CYS A 538 -30.90 1.80 -25.23
C CYS A 538 -31.31 1.80 -23.75
N TRP A 539 -30.48 2.37 -22.88
CA TRP A 539 -30.67 2.33 -21.43
C TRP A 539 -31.83 3.22 -20.93
N ASN A 540 -32.18 4.29 -21.65
CA ASN A 540 -33.38 5.09 -21.36
C ASN A 540 -34.69 4.29 -21.37
N ASN A 541 -34.75 3.13 -22.05
CA ASN A 541 -35.94 2.28 -22.10
C ASN A 541 -36.05 1.28 -20.93
N CYS A 542 -34.98 1.07 -20.13
CA CYS A 542 -34.99 0.15 -18.99
C CYS A 542 -34.16 0.71 -17.81
N PRO A 543 -34.80 1.27 -16.78
CA PRO A 543 -34.11 1.99 -15.70
C PRO A 543 -33.40 1.03 -14.73
N ASN A 544 -32.07 0.97 -14.83
CA ASN A 544 -31.16 0.40 -13.84
C ASN A 544 -29.93 1.31 -13.72
N ASP A 545 -29.64 1.82 -12.52
CA ASP A 545 -28.27 2.11 -12.00
C ASP A 545 -28.33 2.89 -10.66
N GLU A 546 -28.73 2.24 -9.55
CA GLU A 546 -28.37 2.73 -8.21
C GLU A 546 -26.90 2.40 -7.92
N GLY A 547 -25.97 3.20 -8.45
CA GLY A 547 -24.54 3.09 -8.11
C GLY A 547 -23.55 3.61 -9.15
N PHE A 548 -23.97 3.79 -10.40
CA PHE A 548 -23.14 4.37 -11.46
C PHE A 548 -23.51 5.84 -11.73
N PRO A 549 -22.57 6.68 -12.18
CA PRO A 549 -22.89 8.04 -12.60
C PRO A 549 -23.83 7.99 -13.81
N ARG A 550 -24.88 8.84 -13.81
CA ARG A 550 -25.86 8.90 -14.92
C ARG A 550 -25.15 8.96 -16.27
N GLN A 551 -25.50 8.05 -17.17
CA GLN A 551 -24.85 7.89 -18.48
C GLN A 551 -24.89 9.21 -19.30
N GLU A 552 -25.92 10.04 -19.08
CA GLU A 552 -26.04 11.44 -19.54
C GLU A 552 -24.75 12.26 -19.35
N GLY A 553 -24.14 12.21 -18.16
CA GLY A 553 -22.93 12.96 -17.82
C GLY A 553 -21.69 12.40 -18.51
N LEU A 554 -21.67 11.10 -18.80
CA LEU A 554 -20.57 10.46 -19.53
C LEU A 554 -20.64 10.80 -21.03
N VAL A 555 -21.85 10.80 -21.61
CA VAL A 555 -22.13 11.34 -22.95
C VAL A 555 -21.69 12.80 -23.05
N ALA A 556 -22.11 13.65 -22.11
CA ALA A 556 -21.78 15.07 -22.10
C ALA A 556 -20.26 15.32 -22.05
N ARG A 557 -19.53 14.57 -21.24
CA ARG A 557 -18.05 14.70 -21.12
C ARG A 557 -17.30 14.22 -22.37
N VAL A 558 -17.82 13.23 -23.09
CA VAL A 558 -17.17 12.69 -24.30
C VAL A 558 -17.51 13.53 -25.53
N CYS A 559 -18.77 13.92 -25.70
CA CYS A 559 -19.24 14.70 -26.85
C CYS A 559 -18.82 16.19 -26.83
N SER A 560 -18.31 16.69 -25.70
CA SER A 560 -17.73 18.04 -25.58
C SER A 560 -16.22 18.09 -25.89
N MET A 561 -15.57 16.94 -26.14
CA MET A 561 -14.15 16.92 -26.51
C MET A 561 -13.91 17.49 -27.92
N PRO A 562 -12.82 18.26 -28.14
CA PRO A 562 -12.42 18.70 -29.48
C PRO A 562 -12.28 17.53 -30.46
N GLY A 563 -12.91 17.64 -31.62
CA GLY A 563 -12.93 16.58 -32.65
C GLY A 563 -14.15 15.66 -32.60
N ALA A 564 -15.04 15.74 -31.60
CA ALA A 564 -16.22 14.88 -31.53
C ALA A 564 -17.27 15.12 -32.65
N ASN A 565 -17.33 16.34 -33.22
CA ASN A 565 -18.10 16.72 -34.41
C ASN A 565 -19.49 16.06 -34.60
N VAL A 566 -20.33 16.07 -33.55
CA VAL A 566 -21.78 15.84 -33.66
C VAL A 566 -22.48 17.07 -33.08
N SER A 567 -23.39 17.67 -33.85
CA SER A 567 -24.14 18.86 -33.43
C SER A 567 -24.88 18.64 -32.11
N ILE A 568 -24.72 19.59 -31.19
CA ILE A 568 -25.42 19.59 -29.89
C ILE A 568 -26.78 20.25 -30.09
N ALA A 569 -27.75 19.49 -30.59
CA ALA A 569 -29.15 19.82 -30.37
C ALA A 569 -29.46 19.56 -28.88
N PRO A 570 -30.13 20.48 -28.15
CA PRO A 570 -30.55 20.23 -26.78
C PRO A 570 -31.60 19.10 -26.77
N TRP A 571 -31.46 18.15 -25.84
CA TRP A 571 -32.36 17.00 -25.74
C TRP A 571 -33.62 17.36 -24.96
N THR A 572 -34.78 17.27 -25.62
CA THR A 572 -36.10 17.48 -25.01
C THR A 572 -36.84 16.15 -24.89
N SER A 573 -37.02 15.67 -23.66
CA SER A 573 -37.83 14.48 -23.39
C SER A 573 -39.32 14.78 -23.65
N THR A 574 -39.95 14.02 -24.54
CA THR A 574 -41.36 14.21 -24.92
C THR A 574 -42.23 13.12 -24.28
N VAL A 575 -42.62 13.32 -23.03
CA VAL A 575 -43.65 12.50 -22.34
C VAL A 575 -44.64 13.45 -21.68
N ALA A 576 -45.91 13.38 -22.07
CA ALA A 576 -46.93 14.35 -21.65
C ALA A 576 -47.50 14.03 -20.26
N SER A 577 -47.66 15.05 -19.43
CA SER A 577 -48.32 14.95 -18.13
C SER A 577 -49.83 15.16 -18.25
N THR A 578 -50.62 14.10 -18.06
CA THR A 578 -52.10 14.21 -17.95
C THR A 578 -52.50 14.60 -16.54
N SER A 579 -53.15 15.75 -16.38
CA SER A 579 -53.72 16.24 -15.11
C SER A 579 -55.21 16.51 -15.22
N THR A 580 -55.97 16.19 -14.17
CA THR A 580 -57.39 16.56 -14.01
C THR A 580 -57.61 17.23 -12.64
N PRO A 581 -58.27 18.40 -12.55
CA PRO A 581 -58.33 19.19 -11.31
C PRO A 581 -59.62 19.01 -10.49
N ILE A 582 -59.53 19.16 -9.16
CA ILE A 582 -60.66 19.40 -8.23
C ILE A 582 -60.24 20.47 -7.20
N VAL A 583 -61.23 21.19 -6.64
CA VAL A 583 -61.12 22.46 -5.90
C VAL A 583 -61.02 22.28 -4.36
N GLN A 584 -60.55 23.31 -3.65
CA GLN A 584 -60.37 23.40 -2.19
C GLN A 584 -61.69 23.53 -1.40
N THR A 585 -61.72 23.14 -0.10
CA THR A 585 -62.03 24.04 1.06
C THR A 585 -61.94 23.37 2.47
N SER A 586 -61.09 23.94 3.33
CA SER A 586 -61.24 24.31 4.77
C SER A 586 -61.95 23.47 5.88
N ILE A 587 -61.30 23.45 7.08
CA ILE A 587 -61.80 23.81 8.46
C ILE A 587 -62.14 22.73 9.56
N VAL A 588 -61.28 22.72 10.62
CA VAL A 588 -61.51 22.69 12.11
C VAL A 588 -62.04 21.43 12.90
N ALA A 589 -61.09 20.75 13.57
CA ALA A 589 -60.94 20.46 15.03
C ALA A 589 -61.84 19.54 15.92
N THR A 590 -61.26 19.22 17.11
CA THR A 590 -61.82 18.82 18.44
C THR A 590 -62.09 17.34 18.86
N SER A 591 -61.09 16.74 19.53
CA SER A 591 -61.09 16.12 20.90
C SER A 591 -62.02 14.96 21.35
N ALA A 592 -61.39 13.99 22.08
CA ALA A 592 -61.93 13.14 23.18
C ALA A 592 -62.97 12.03 22.84
N SER A 593 -63.15 10.92 23.58
CA SER A 593 -62.35 10.21 24.62
C SER A 593 -62.99 8.83 24.97
N THR A 594 -62.23 7.88 25.57
CA THR A 594 -62.71 6.71 26.38
C THR A 594 -63.58 5.63 25.65
N ALA A 595 -63.72 4.36 26.09
CA ALA A 595 -63.01 3.51 27.08
C ALA A 595 -63.30 1.99 26.87
N THR A 596 -62.43 1.14 27.45
CA THR A 596 -62.67 -0.21 28.04
C THR A 596 -63.60 -1.24 27.37
N THR A 597 -63.07 -2.43 26.99
CA THR A 597 -63.48 -3.76 27.55
C THR A 597 -62.58 -4.93 27.10
N THR A 598 -62.67 -6.05 27.82
CA THR A 598 -61.90 -7.31 27.73
C THR A 598 -62.83 -8.50 28.12
N PRO A 599 -62.40 -9.78 28.17
CA PRO A 599 -61.65 -10.63 27.22
C PRO A 599 -62.33 -12.02 27.01
N THR A 600 -61.73 -12.93 26.25
CA THR A 600 -61.68 -14.42 26.45
C THR A 600 -60.83 -15.04 25.31
N ASN A 601 -59.83 -15.90 25.54
CA ASN A 601 -59.88 -17.37 25.81
C ASN A 601 -60.66 -18.13 24.72
N THR A 602 -60.14 -19.14 23.99
CA THR A 602 -58.94 -20.02 24.10
C THR A 602 -58.42 -20.38 22.67
N HIS A 603 -57.55 -21.36 22.33
CA HIS A 603 -56.89 -22.49 23.03
C HIS A 603 -55.53 -22.87 22.37
N SER A 604 -54.92 -23.94 22.88
CA SER A 604 -53.66 -24.62 22.47
C SER A 604 -53.57 -25.21 21.05
N ALA A 605 -52.34 -25.27 20.51
CA ALA A 605 -51.64 -26.53 20.18
C ALA A 605 -50.14 -26.30 19.94
N ALA A 606 -49.28 -27.25 20.31
CA ALA A 606 -47.84 -27.21 20.04
C ALA A 606 -47.42 -28.30 19.04
N SER A 607 -46.49 -27.98 18.15
CA SER A 607 -45.65 -28.97 17.47
C SER A 607 -44.27 -28.37 17.22
N ALA A 608 -43.23 -29.17 17.44
CA ALA A 608 -41.84 -28.74 17.31
C ALA A 608 -41.21 -29.38 16.07
N LEU A 609 -40.29 -28.67 15.42
CA LEU A 609 -39.41 -29.22 14.39
C LEU A 609 -38.02 -28.59 14.54
N ALA A 610 -36.98 -29.42 14.36
CA ALA A 610 -35.63 -29.10 14.80
C ALA A 610 -34.87 -28.18 13.83
N VAL A 611 -34.11 -27.24 14.38
CA VAL A 611 -33.15 -26.42 13.62
C VAL A 611 -31.83 -27.17 13.51
N SER A 612 -31.37 -27.39 12.27
CA SER A 612 -30.06 -28.00 12.01
C SER A 612 -28.92 -26.99 12.24
N GLN A 613 -27.76 -27.48 12.72
CA GLN A 613 -26.64 -26.65 13.16
C GLN A 613 -25.95 -25.81 12.05
N GLY A 614 -26.38 -25.91 10.79
CA GLY A 614 -25.82 -25.13 9.68
C GLY A 614 -26.24 -23.64 9.63
N ALA A 615 -27.29 -23.24 10.36
CA ALA A 615 -27.91 -21.91 10.20
C ALA A 615 -27.12 -20.73 10.83
N LEU A 616 -26.24 -20.99 11.80
CA LEU A 616 -25.61 -19.92 12.61
C LEU A 616 -24.51 -19.11 11.91
N LEU A 617 -23.92 -19.64 10.82
CA LEU A 617 -22.77 -19.00 10.16
C LEU A 617 -23.11 -17.86 9.19
N ILE A 618 -24.38 -17.71 8.79
CA ILE A 618 -24.77 -16.75 7.73
C ILE A 618 -25.30 -15.43 8.31
N ILE A 619 -25.90 -15.43 9.50
CA ILE A 619 -26.51 -14.24 10.12
C ILE A 619 -25.45 -13.20 10.57
N GLY A 620 -24.24 -13.66 10.94
CA GLY A 620 -23.14 -12.81 11.44
C GLY A 620 -22.50 -11.85 10.43
N SER A 621 -23.07 -11.67 9.23
CA SER A 621 -22.55 -10.77 8.19
C SER A 621 -23.46 -9.60 7.82
N PHE A 622 -24.64 -9.43 8.44
CA PHE A 622 -25.63 -8.45 7.96
C PHE A 622 -26.02 -7.30 8.91
N VAL A 623 -25.81 -7.41 10.23
CA VAL A 623 -26.32 -6.38 11.17
C VAL A 623 -25.24 -5.84 12.11
N ALA A 624 -24.60 -4.76 11.65
CA ALA A 624 -23.98 -3.74 12.49
C ALA A 624 -24.61 -2.36 12.15
N TYR A 625 -25.93 -2.37 11.93
CA TYR A 625 -26.76 -1.20 11.65
C TYR A 625 -27.35 -0.66 12.96
N VAL A 626 -27.31 0.67 13.12
CA VAL A 626 -27.95 1.44 14.21
C VAL A 626 -27.43 1.10 15.62
N LEU A 627 -26.25 1.63 15.98
CA LEU A 627 -25.95 2.36 17.23
C LEU A 627 -24.42 2.54 17.41
N PHE A 628 -23.82 3.54 16.72
CA PHE A 628 -22.66 4.34 17.14
C PHE A 628 -22.41 5.48 16.13
#